data_AF-A0A819LAB7-F1
#
_entry.id   AF-A0A819LAB7-F1
#
_cell.length_a   1.000
_cell.length_b   1.000
_cell.length_c   1.000
_cell.angle_alpha   90.00
_cell.angle_beta   90.00
_cell.angle_gamma   90.00
#
_symmetry.space_group_name_H-M   'P 1'
#
loop_
_entity.id
_entity.type
_entity.pdbx_description
1 polymer ?
#
loop_
_entity_poly.entity_id
_entity_poly.type
_entity_poly.pdbx_seq_one_letter_code
_entity_poly.pdbx_strand_id
1 'polypeptide(L)'
;MHKSYQATVPVSNRFLKKKWDDKYYSDHLISVRHAQARIDATPPQTYLHLHMKFKKLQLEEERTATIERDNRILLEKMAHIMRTTGSVDSHNDYQLKSLNQGKRRQDLLRVSKENGNIIKRLIAQKLDTNRDNWKDNWSKNTLYLNNIAKYDADWYLSKVIKQYKSD
;
A
#
# COMPACT_ATOMS: atom_id res chain seq x y z
N MET A 1 1.07 -103.43 -27.84
CA MET A 1 2.27 -103.73 -27.01
C MET A 1 1.93 -103.83 -25.51
N HIS A 2 1.16 -104.85 -25.07
CA HIS A 2 0.96 -105.13 -23.63
C HIS A 2 1.68 -106.41 -23.16
N LYS A 3 2.19 -107.21 -24.12
CA LYS A 3 2.89 -108.47 -23.85
C LYS A 3 4.24 -108.25 -23.15
N SER A 4 4.92 -107.14 -23.46
CA SER A 4 6.19 -106.70 -22.85
C SER A 4 6.04 -105.99 -21.50
N TYR A 5 4.80 -105.66 -21.08
CA TYR A 5 4.57 -105.04 -19.78
C TYR A 5 4.69 -106.09 -18.68
N GLN A 6 5.52 -105.82 -17.68
CA GLN A 6 5.76 -106.69 -16.53
C GLN A 6 5.09 -106.06 -15.31
N ALA A 7 4.06 -106.73 -14.78
CA ALA A 7 3.39 -106.29 -13.57
C ALA A 7 4.25 -106.66 -12.35
N THR A 8 4.39 -105.73 -11.42
CA THR A 8 5.14 -105.93 -10.16
C THR A 8 4.39 -106.78 -9.14
N VAL A 9 3.08 -106.93 -9.32
CA VAL A 9 2.19 -107.76 -8.50
C VAL A 9 1.45 -108.76 -9.38
N PRO A 10 1.08 -109.94 -8.86
CA PRO A 10 0.31 -110.91 -9.62
C PRO A 10 -1.05 -110.31 -9.99
N VAL A 11 -1.41 -110.41 -11.28
CA VAL A 11 -2.65 -109.84 -11.82
C VAL A 11 -3.34 -110.82 -12.76
N SER A 12 -4.66 -110.87 -12.69
CA SER A 12 -5.48 -111.73 -13.56
C SER A 12 -5.49 -111.26 -15.02
N ASN A 13 -5.45 -109.93 -15.25
CA ASN A 13 -5.42 -109.35 -16.60
C ASN A 13 -4.31 -108.30 -16.75
N ARG A 14 -3.26 -108.66 -17.49
CA ARG A 14 -2.08 -107.83 -17.74
C ARG A 14 -2.36 -106.58 -18.56
N PHE A 15 -3.31 -106.66 -19.50
CA PHE A 15 -3.67 -105.52 -20.35
C PHE A 15 -4.35 -104.41 -19.54
N LEU A 16 -5.33 -104.79 -18.72
CA LEU A 16 -6.02 -103.85 -17.83
C LEU A 16 -5.06 -103.25 -16.82
N LYS A 17 -4.18 -104.07 -16.22
CA LYS A 17 -3.17 -103.59 -15.28
C LYS A 17 -2.24 -102.54 -15.91
N LYS A 18 -1.73 -102.79 -17.12
CA LYS A 18 -0.93 -101.80 -17.86
C LYS A 18 -1.69 -100.49 -18.05
N LYS A 19 -2.95 -100.56 -18.52
CA LYS A 19 -3.77 -99.36 -18.78
C LYS A 19 -3.96 -98.51 -17.52
N TRP A 20 -4.18 -99.14 -16.38
CA TRP A 20 -4.33 -98.44 -15.11
C TRP A 20 -3.01 -97.84 -14.61
N ASP A 21 -1.90 -98.56 -14.74
CA ASP A 21 -0.59 -98.04 -14.34
C ASP A 21 -0.15 -96.88 -15.21
N ASP A 22 -0.38 -96.95 -16.52
CA ASP A 22 -0.11 -95.83 -17.45
C ASP A 22 -0.93 -94.59 -17.05
N LYS A 23 -2.20 -94.78 -16.64
CA LYS A 23 -3.06 -93.70 -16.15
C LYS A 23 -2.60 -93.14 -14.81
N TYR A 24 -2.29 -93.98 -13.83
CA TYR A 24 -1.80 -93.52 -12.53
C TYR A 24 -0.47 -92.78 -12.66
N TYR A 25 0.40 -93.25 -13.56
CA TYR A 25 1.63 -92.56 -13.87
C TYR A 25 1.37 -91.20 -14.51
N SER A 26 0.45 -91.10 -15.48
CA SER A 26 0.07 -89.80 -16.05
C SER A 26 -0.53 -88.86 -15.01
N ASP A 27 -1.43 -89.36 -14.16
CA ASP A 27 -2.08 -88.57 -13.11
C ASP A 27 -1.05 -88.09 -12.09
N HIS A 28 -0.09 -88.95 -11.70
CA HIS A 28 1.03 -88.58 -10.83
C HIS A 28 1.91 -87.49 -11.44
N LEU A 29 2.27 -87.61 -12.72
CA LEU A 29 3.06 -86.58 -13.42
C LEU A 29 2.32 -85.24 -13.47
N ILE A 30 0.99 -85.26 -13.64
CA ILE A 30 0.15 -84.06 -13.56
C ILE A 30 0.23 -83.48 -12.15
N SER A 31 0.05 -84.28 -11.10
CA SER A 31 0.15 -83.81 -9.71
C SER A 31 1.53 -83.23 -9.38
N VAL A 32 2.62 -83.86 -9.83
CA VAL A 32 3.99 -83.36 -9.62
C VAL A 32 4.20 -82.06 -10.37
N ARG A 33 3.75 -81.96 -11.63
CA ARG A 33 3.86 -80.73 -12.44
C ARG A 33 3.07 -79.57 -11.82
N HIS A 34 1.93 -79.84 -11.21
CA HIS A 34 1.09 -78.83 -10.58
C HIS A 34 1.34 -78.64 -9.08
N ALA A 35 2.32 -79.35 -8.51
CA ALA A 35 2.69 -79.19 -7.11
C ALA A 35 3.26 -77.78 -6.89
N GLN A 36 2.55 -76.95 -6.14
CA GLN A 36 3.01 -75.61 -5.80
C GLN A 36 3.97 -75.65 -4.61
N ALA A 37 4.92 -74.71 -4.56
CA ALA A 37 5.77 -74.52 -3.40
C ALA A 37 4.92 -74.15 -2.18
N ARG A 38 5.14 -74.84 -1.05
CA ARG A 38 4.39 -74.61 0.19
C ARG A 38 4.81 -73.32 0.91
N ILE A 39 5.99 -72.80 0.58
CA ILE A 39 6.58 -71.62 1.19
C ILE A 39 6.67 -70.56 0.09
N ASP A 40 6.16 -69.37 0.40
CA ASP A 40 6.37 -68.20 -0.43
C ASP A 40 7.85 -67.80 -0.35
N ALA A 41 8.53 -67.85 -1.50
CA ALA A 41 9.92 -67.44 -1.65
C ALA A 41 10.03 -66.11 -2.41
N THR A 42 8.92 -65.42 -2.64
CA THR A 42 8.96 -64.12 -3.32
C THR A 42 9.58 -63.06 -2.41
N PRO A 43 10.36 -62.12 -2.99
CA PRO A 43 10.92 -61.02 -2.20
C PRO A 43 9.79 -60.11 -1.70
N PRO A 44 9.93 -59.55 -0.49
CA PRO A 44 8.94 -58.60 0.04
C PRO A 44 8.85 -57.37 -0.85
N GLN A 45 7.68 -56.73 -0.85
CA GLN A 45 7.45 -55.50 -1.60
C GLN A 45 8.40 -54.39 -1.15
N THR A 46 9.17 -53.85 -2.09
CA THR A 46 10.04 -52.70 -1.83
C THR A 46 9.24 -51.41 -1.94
N TYR A 47 9.25 -50.59 -0.90
CA TYR A 47 8.62 -49.27 -0.93
C TYR A 47 9.63 -48.17 -1.28
N LEU A 48 9.22 -47.25 -2.16
CA LEU A 48 10.09 -46.17 -2.62
C LEU A 48 10.43 -45.17 -1.51
N HIS A 49 9.54 -44.94 -0.55
CA HIS A 49 9.76 -44.03 0.57
C HIS A 49 10.83 -44.52 1.58
N LEU A 50 11.19 -45.82 1.55
CA LEU A 50 12.33 -46.35 2.31
C LEU A 50 13.67 -45.94 1.68
N HIS A 51 13.69 -45.81 0.36
CA HIS A 51 14.90 -45.49 -0.41
C HIS A 51 15.04 -43.99 -0.66
N MET A 52 13.91 -43.27 -0.73
CA MET A 52 13.86 -41.84 -1.03
C MET A 52 13.17 -41.04 0.06
N LYS A 53 13.83 -39.95 0.49
CA LYS A 53 13.29 -39.01 1.49
C LYS A 53 12.47 -37.92 0.80
N PHE A 54 11.26 -38.25 0.39
CA PHE A 54 10.38 -37.32 -0.35
C PHE A 54 10.19 -35.96 0.33
N LYS A 55 10.01 -35.93 1.66
CA LYS A 55 9.85 -34.66 2.38
C LYS A 55 11.10 -33.78 2.32
N LYS A 56 12.29 -34.40 2.34
CA LYS A 56 13.55 -33.67 2.20
C LYS A 56 13.64 -33.04 0.81
N LEU A 57 13.35 -33.81 -0.23
CA LEU A 57 13.37 -33.34 -1.61
C LEU A 57 12.40 -32.16 -1.81
N GLN A 58 11.16 -32.30 -1.32
CA GLN A 58 10.16 -31.24 -1.37
C GLN A 58 10.64 -29.96 -0.68
N LEU A 59 11.21 -30.06 0.53
CA LEU A 59 11.70 -28.88 1.26
C LEU A 59 12.87 -28.20 0.54
N GLU A 60 13.70 -28.98 -0.15
CA GLU A 60 14.82 -28.46 -0.93
C GLU A 60 14.30 -27.68 -2.16
N GLU A 61 13.30 -28.22 -2.87
CA GLU A 61 12.62 -27.54 -3.97
C GLU A 61 11.89 -26.25 -3.52
N GLU A 62 11.18 -26.29 -2.40
CA GLU A 62 10.50 -25.12 -1.83
C GLU A 62 11.51 -24.02 -1.45
N ARG A 63 12.66 -24.42 -0.88
CA ARG A 63 13.75 -23.49 -0.55
C ARG A 63 14.35 -22.86 -1.79
N THR A 64 14.65 -23.64 -2.83
CA THR A 64 15.20 -23.10 -4.09
C THR A 64 14.21 -22.18 -4.79
N ALA A 65 12.93 -22.53 -4.84
CA ALA A 65 11.88 -21.69 -5.41
C ALA A 65 11.72 -20.36 -4.67
N THR A 66 11.94 -20.35 -3.35
CA THR A 66 11.94 -19.12 -2.54
C THR A 66 13.12 -18.24 -2.90
N ILE A 67 14.33 -18.81 -2.94
CA ILE A 67 15.56 -18.11 -3.31
C ILE A 67 15.44 -17.51 -4.73
N GLU A 68 14.92 -18.26 -5.69
CA GLU A 68 14.74 -17.79 -7.07
C GLU A 68 13.76 -16.62 -7.17
N ARG A 69 12.64 -16.68 -6.43
CA ARG A 69 11.67 -15.58 -6.36
C ARG A 69 12.31 -14.33 -5.77
N ASP A 70 13.03 -14.47 -4.66
CA ASP A 70 13.68 -13.35 -3.98
C ASP A 70 14.77 -12.73 -4.86
N ASN A 71 15.58 -13.56 -5.54
CA ASN A 71 16.57 -13.11 -6.51
C ASN A 71 15.94 -12.35 -7.67
N ARG A 72 14.79 -12.81 -8.19
CA ARG A 72 14.06 -12.11 -9.25
C ARG A 72 13.59 -10.73 -8.80
N ILE A 73 12.99 -10.64 -7.61
CA ILE A 73 12.54 -9.37 -7.03
C ILE A 73 13.72 -8.43 -6.81
N LEU A 74 14.84 -8.96 -6.29
CA LEU A 74 16.05 -8.18 -6.07
C LEU A 74 16.60 -7.62 -7.39
N LEU A 75 16.70 -8.45 -8.42
CA LEU A 75 17.15 -8.04 -9.75
C LEU A 75 16.23 -6.98 -10.37
N GLU A 76 14.91 -7.13 -10.22
CA GLU A 76 13.95 -6.14 -10.69
C GLU A 76 14.14 -4.79 -9.99
N LYS A 77 14.30 -4.79 -8.66
CA LYS A 77 14.59 -3.59 -7.87
C LYS A 77 15.91 -2.96 -8.25
N MET A 78 16.97 -3.76 -8.39
CA MET A 78 18.27 -3.26 -8.83
C MET A 78 18.19 -2.67 -10.23
N ALA A 79 17.53 -3.34 -11.17
CA ALA A 79 17.33 -2.82 -12.52
C ALA A 79 16.51 -1.52 -12.51
N HIS A 80 15.50 -1.41 -11.65
CA HIS A 80 14.75 -0.17 -11.46
C HIS A 80 15.66 0.96 -10.92
N ILE A 81 16.46 0.70 -9.89
CA ILE A 81 17.42 1.66 -9.34
C ILE A 81 18.48 2.05 -10.38
N MET A 82 18.95 1.12 -11.20
CA MET A 82 19.93 1.40 -12.26
C MET A 82 19.33 2.24 -13.39
N ARG A 83 18.05 2.03 -13.72
CA ARG A 83 17.33 2.83 -14.73
C ARG A 83 16.99 4.23 -14.23
N THR A 84 16.64 4.36 -12.96
CA THR A 84 16.22 5.63 -12.37
C THR A 84 17.41 6.32 -11.72
N THR A 85 17.76 7.54 -12.14
CA THR A 85 18.84 8.32 -11.53
C THR A 85 18.45 8.85 -10.14
N GLY A 86 18.32 7.97 -9.15
CA GLY A 86 18.30 8.31 -7.72
C GLY A 86 17.34 9.42 -7.27
N SER A 87 16.24 9.66 -8.00
CA SER A 87 15.25 10.68 -7.61
C SER A 87 14.45 10.15 -6.44
N VAL A 88 14.99 10.31 -5.24
CA VAL A 88 14.23 10.18 -4.01
C VAL A 88 13.21 11.32 -4.02
N ASP A 89 11.92 10.99 -4.09
CA ASP A 89 10.86 11.93 -3.82
C ASP A 89 10.83 12.23 -2.33
N SER A 90 11.82 12.97 -1.84
CA SER A 90 11.83 13.51 -0.47
C SER A 90 10.77 14.62 -0.29
N HIS A 91 9.64 14.53 -1.00
CA HIS A 91 8.45 15.33 -0.77
C HIS A 91 7.69 14.71 0.39
N ASN A 92 8.20 14.94 1.58
CA ASN A 92 7.44 14.68 2.78
C ASN A 92 6.39 15.79 2.91
N ASP A 93 5.16 15.52 2.48
CA ASP A 93 3.99 16.41 2.64
C ASP A 93 3.52 16.46 4.11
N TYR A 94 4.47 16.58 5.03
CA TYR A 94 4.20 16.69 6.45
C TYR A 94 3.67 18.10 6.76
N GLN A 95 2.37 18.21 6.93
CA GLN A 95 1.75 19.43 7.44
C GLN A 95 2.06 19.57 8.94
N LEU A 96 2.86 20.58 9.29
CA LEU A 96 3.15 20.95 10.68
C LEU A 96 1.84 21.24 11.43
N LYS A 97 1.45 20.36 12.35
CA LYS A 97 0.29 20.54 13.22
C LYS A 97 0.68 21.43 14.40
N SER A 98 0.22 22.68 14.41
CA SER A 98 0.35 23.55 15.58
C SER A 98 -0.82 23.31 16.53
N LEU A 99 -0.53 23.07 17.81
CA LEU A 99 -1.55 22.93 18.87
C LEU A 99 -2.51 24.15 18.91
N ASN A 100 -2.02 25.32 18.52
CA ASN A 100 -2.76 26.59 18.53
C ASN A 100 -3.47 26.91 17.21
N GLN A 101 -3.43 26.03 16.21
CA GLN A 101 -4.02 26.29 14.88
C GLN A 101 -5.53 26.56 14.96
N GLY A 102 -6.26 25.83 15.81
CA GLY A 102 -7.69 26.04 16.03
C GLY A 102 -8.00 27.41 16.59
N LYS A 103 -7.24 27.85 17.61
CA LYS A 103 -7.40 29.17 18.23
C LYS A 103 -7.07 30.29 17.25
N ARG A 104 -5.97 30.18 16.50
CA ARG A 104 -5.58 31.14 15.47
C ARG A 104 -6.65 31.28 14.37
N ARG A 105 -7.27 30.16 13.96
CA ARG A 105 -8.36 30.17 12.97
C ARG A 105 -9.61 30.89 13.50
N GLN A 106 -9.99 30.65 14.75
CA GLN A 106 -11.11 31.35 15.38
C GLN A 106 -10.86 32.85 15.51
N ASP A 107 -9.64 33.25 15.90
CA ASP A 107 -9.28 34.66 16.04
C ASP A 107 -9.24 35.35 14.67
N LEU A 108 -8.74 34.69 13.61
CA LEU A 108 -8.82 35.19 12.24
C LEU A 108 -10.26 35.44 11.78
N LEU A 109 -11.17 34.51 12.06
CA LEU A 109 -12.59 34.67 11.73
C LEU A 109 -13.23 35.83 12.50
N ARG A 110 -12.88 35.98 13.79
CA ARG A 110 -13.34 37.09 14.63
C ARG A 110 -12.89 38.42 14.06
N VAL A 111 -11.59 38.59 13.84
CA VAL A 111 -10.99 39.83 13.29
C VAL A 111 -11.58 40.14 11.91
N SER A 112 -11.72 39.12 11.04
CA SER A 112 -12.31 39.33 9.72
C SER A 112 -13.77 39.80 9.80
N LYS A 113 -14.55 39.26 10.74
CA LYS A 113 -15.94 39.67 10.97
C LYS A 113 -16.02 41.10 11.51
N GLU A 114 -15.18 41.43 12.48
CA GLU A 114 -15.08 42.78 13.06
C GLU A 114 -14.68 43.81 12.00
N ASN A 115 -13.66 43.50 11.20
CA ASN A 115 -13.23 44.32 10.07
C ASN A 115 -14.37 44.52 9.06
N GLY A 116 -15.11 43.45 8.73
CA GLY A 116 -16.29 43.56 7.86
C GLY A 116 -17.38 44.46 8.42
N ASN A 117 -17.60 44.44 9.73
CA ASN A 117 -18.55 45.33 10.39
C ASN A 117 -18.08 46.79 10.38
N ILE A 118 -16.79 47.04 10.57
CA ILE A 118 -16.19 48.38 10.46
C ILE A 118 -16.39 48.92 9.05
N ILE A 119 -16.07 48.14 8.03
CA ILE A 119 -16.25 48.55 6.62
C ILE A 119 -17.71 48.87 6.34
N LYS A 120 -18.66 48.03 6.80
CA LYS A 120 -20.10 48.33 6.65
C LYS A 120 -20.50 49.64 7.31
N ARG A 121 -19.96 49.95 8.49
CA ARG A 121 -20.21 51.24 9.17
C ARG A 121 -19.62 52.40 8.40
N LEU A 122 -18.38 52.28 7.92
CA LEU A 122 -17.72 53.31 7.11
C LEU A 122 -18.48 53.59 5.81
N ILE A 123 -19.00 52.54 5.15
CA ILE A 123 -19.80 52.67 3.93
C ILE A 123 -21.19 53.27 4.23
N ALA A 124 -21.85 52.81 5.30
CA ALA A 124 -23.18 53.29 5.68
C ALA A 124 -23.15 54.72 6.23
N GLN A 125 -22.03 55.13 6.81
CA GLN A 125 -21.81 56.50 7.24
C GLN A 125 -21.70 57.39 6.01
N LYS A 126 -22.82 58.03 5.66
CA LYS A 126 -22.84 59.15 4.72
C LYS A 126 -21.84 60.18 5.23
N LEU A 127 -20.86 60.54 4.41
CA LEU A 127 -20.07 61.74 4.64
C LEU A 127 -21.07 62.89 4.78
N ASP A 128 -21.19 63.46 5.97
CA ASP A 128 -21.85 64.75 6.12
C ASP A 128 -20.96 65.75 5.39
N THR A 129 -21.11 65.82 4.07
CA THR A 129 -20.52 66.85 3.22
C THR A 129 -21.28 68.13 3.48
N ASN A 130 -21.22 68.59 4.72
CA ASN A 130 -21.68 69.90 5.13
C ASN A 130 -20.62 70.95 4.76
N ARG A 131 -19.96 70.76 3.60
CA ARG A 131 -18.84 71.58 3.13
C ARG A 131 -19.27 73.03 3.00
N ASP A 132 -20.50 73.26 2.59
CA ASP A 132 -21.08 74.59 2.47
C ASP A 132 -21.37 75.21 3.84
N ASN A 133 -21.91 74.45 4.80
CA ASN A 133 -22.06 74.94 6.18
C ASN A 133 -20.72 75.19 6.87
N TRP A 134 -19.67 74.43 6.54
CA TRP A 134 -18.32 74.68 7.05
C TRP A 134 -17.77 76.00 6.50
N LYS A 135 -18.00 76.29 5.21
CA LYS A 135 -17.66 77.59 4.62
C LYS A 135 -18.46 78.73 5.24
N ASP A 136 -19.76 78.54 5.44
CA ASP A 136 -20.65 79.55 6.04
C ASP A 136 -20.28 79.83 7.50
N ASN A 137 -20.03 78.78 8.29
CA ASN A 137 -19.56 78.92 9.66
C ASN A 137 -18.17 79.56 9.72
N TRP A 138 -17.27 79.21 8.80
CA TRP A 138 -15.96 79.86 8.71
C TRP A 138 -16.10 81.35 8.38
N SER A 139 -16.98 81.70 7.45
CA SER A 139 -17.28 83.09 7.09
C SER A 139 -17.85 83.88 8.28
N LYS A 140 -18.86 83.32 8.97
CA LYS A 140 -19.43 83.92 10.19
C LYS A 140 -18.40 84.07 11.31
N ASN A 141 -17.58 83.04 11.53
CA ASN A 141 -16.52 83.08 12.53
C ASN A 141 -15.45 84.13 12.19
N THR A 142 -15.08 84.25 10.91
CA THR A 142 -14.17 85.29 10.44
C THR A 142 -14.76 86.69 10.67
N LEU A 143 -16.06 86.87 10.45
CA LEU A 143 -16.76 88.12 10.76
C LEU A 143 -16.74 88.43 12.27
N TYR A 144 -17.04 87.45 13.12
CA TYR A 144 -16.96 87.64 14.58
C TYR A 144 -15.54 87.94 15.03
N LEU A 145 -14.54 87.28 14.47
CA LEU A 145 -13.14 87.53 14.75
C LEU A 145 -12.73 88.95 14.35
N ASN A 146 -13.12 89.43 13.17
CA ASN A 146 -12.88 90.82 12.77
C ASN A 146 -13.60 91.81 13.69
N ASN A 147 -14.83 91.51 14.11
CA ASN A 147 -15.60 92.40 15.00
C ASN A 147 -15.03 92.49 16.42
N ILE A 148 -14.37 91.43 16.91
CA ILE A 148 -13.75 91.38 18.25
C ILE A 148 -12.26 91.75 18.19
N ALA A 149 -11.67 91.79 16.99
CA ALA A 149 -10.27 92.14 16.81
C ALA A 149 -10.03 93.61 17.18
N LYS A 150 -9.02 93.82 18.03
CA LYS A 150 -8.58 95.17 18.45
C LYS A 150 -7.88 95.94 17.32
N TYR A 151 -7.39 95.24 16.30
CA TYR A 151 -6.62 95.78 15.18
C TYR A 151 -7.13 95.16 13.88
N ASP A 152 -7.15 95.96 12.79
CA ASP A 152 -7.60 95.49 11.47
C ASP A 152 -6.78 94.31 10.97
N ALA A 153 -7.37 93.44 10.13
CA ALA A 153 -6.73 92.20 9.66
C ALA A 153 -5.31 92.39 9.10
N ASP A 154 -5.04 93.55 8.47
CA ASP A 154 -3.76 93.90 7.85
C ASP A 154 -2.90 94.88 8.67
N TRP A 155 -3.18 95.03 9.98
CA TRP A 155 -2.52 96.01 10.84
C TRP A 155 -0.99 95.87 10.86
N TYR A 156 -0.47 94.64 10.71
CA TYR A 156 0.96 94.35 10.68
C TYR A 156 1.64 94.88 9.41
N LEU A 157 0.94 94.96 8.27
CA LEU A 157 1.49 95.52 7.02
C LEU A 157 1.74 97.03 7.15
N SER A 158 0.81 97.74 7.80
CA SER A 158 0.97 99.18 8.06
C SER A 158 2.12 99.50 9.02
N LYS A 159 2.41 98.59 9.97
CA LYS A 159 3.54 98.71 10.90
C LYS A 159 4.88 98.55 10.18
N VAL A 160 4.98 97.57 9.26
CA VAL A 160 6.18 97.35 8.42
C VAL A 160 6.44 98.54 7.49
N ILE A 161 5.41 99.07 6.83
CA ILE A 161 5.56 100.23 5.92
C ILE A 161 6.01 101.49 6.66
N LYS A 162 5.57 101.71 7.90
CA LYS A 162 6.08 102.83 8.74
C LYS A 162 7.53 102.61 9.16
N GLN A 163 7.95 101.36 9.38
CA GLN A 163 9.30 101.02 9.83
C GLN A 163 10.37 101.21 8.74
N TYR A 164 9.99 101.12 7.46
CA TYR A 164 10.87 101.40 6.30
C TYR A 164 10.79 102.86 5.79
N LYS A 165 9.97 103.73 6.40
CA LYS A 165 9.82 105.16 6.04
C LYS A 165 10.48 106.12 7.05
N SER A 166 11.15 105.61 8.08
CA SER A 166 11.88 106.38 9.10
C SER A 166 13.41 106.26 9.02
N ASP A 167 13.93 105.69 7.93
CA ASP A 167 15.31 105.85 7.45
C ASP A 167 15.29 106.72 6.17
#